data_AF-A0A2C6AA57-F1
#
_entry.id   AF-A0A2C6AA57-F1
#
_cell.length_a   1.000
_cell.length_b   1.000
_cell.length_c   1.000
_cell.angle_alpha   90.00
_cell.angle_beta   90.00
_cell.angle_gamma   90.00
#
_symmetry.space_group_name_H-M   'P 1'
#
loop_
_entity.id
_entity.type
_entity.pdbx_description
1 polymer ?
#
loop_
_entity_poly.entity_id
_entity_poly.type
_entity_poly.pdbx_seq_one_letter_code
_entity_poly.pdbx_strand_id
1 'polypeptide(L)'
;MTTLRKAFITAIIKSLLRGKSFIQAILAYWVSPVALSRPALARAHPAGRTLHDFLKEAEAALLGPVSGHGLLELSAGLRKQFLDRLQTDPDCMLPSYSHQLPRGVESGQYVALDVGGSTLRVALVELTGRGARQSDIVSIRNFRINKAVKALEGIAFFHWMAERICETLETGLHREHGPDKPLPLALAWSFPLE
;
A
#
# COMPACT_ATOMS: atom_id res chain seq x y z
N MET A 1 -25.15 10.20 -4.65
CA MET A 1 -24.00 9.41 -5.15
C MET A 1 -24.35 8.00 -5.67
N THR A 2 -25.52 7.44 -5.38
CA THR A 2 -25.90 6.06 -5.75
C THR A 2 -26.41 5.90 -7.19
N THR A 3 -26.94 6.97 -7.79
CA THR A 3 -27.52 6.98 -9.15
C THR A 3 -26.46 6.99 -10.25
N LEU A 4 -25.40 7.80 -10.09
CA LEU A 4 -24.28 7.90 -11.03
C LEU A 4 -23.50 6.58 -11.13
N ARG A 5 -23.25 5.90 -10.01
CA ARG A 5 -22.59 4.58 -9.99
C ARG A 5 -23.44 3.52 -10.70
N LYS A 6 -24.76 3.53 -10.52
CA LYS A 6 -25.67 2.59 -11.21
C LYS A 6 -25.69 2.84 -12.72
N ALA A 7 -25.76 4.10 -13.16
CA ALA A 7 -25.74 4.44 -14.58
C ALA A 7 -24.40 4.06 -15.25
N PHE A 8 -23.28 4.29 -14.56
CA PHE A 8 -21.94 3.92 -15.03
C PHE A 8 -21.76 2.40 -15.17
N ILE A 9 -22.15 1.63 -14.15
CA ILE A 9 -22.05 0.17 -14.17
C ILE A 9 -22.96 -0.42 -15.26
N THR A 10 -24.18 0.08 -15.40
CA THR A 10 -25.10 -0.36 -16.46
C THR A 10 -24.56 -0.06 -17.87
N ALA A 11 -23.89 1.08 -18.07
CA ALA A 11 -23.26 1.42 -19.34
C ALA A 11 -22.08 0.50 -19.68
N ILE A 12 -21.25 0.16 -18.69
CA ILE A 12 -20.14 -0.78 -18.83
C ILE A 12 -20.65 -2.18 -19.17
N ILE A 13 -21.63 -2.70 -18.42
CA ILE A 13 -22.20 -4.04 -18.65
C ILE A 13 -22.83 -4.11 -20.04
N LYS A 14 -23.60 -3.09 -20.45
CA LYS A 14 -24.23 -3.05 -21.78
C LYS A 14 -23.22 -2.93 -22.92
N SER A 15 -22.06 -2.32 -22.68
CA SER A 15 -20.96 -2.21 -23.65
C SER A 15 -20.17 -3.51 -23.79
N LEU A 16 -19.89 -4.19 -22.66
CA LEU A 16 -19.24 -5.51 -22.63
C LEU A 16 -20.10 -6.59 -23.29
N LEU A 17 -21.42 -6.57 -23.05
CA LEU A 17 -22.38 -7.49 -23.71
C LEU A 17 -22.44 -7.31 -25.24
N ARG A 18 -21.95 -6.18 -25.76
CA ARG A 18 -21.84 -5.90 -27.20
C ARG A 18 -20.45 -6.20 -27.75
N GLY A 19 -19.61 -6.91 -27.00
CA GLY A 19 -18.27 -7.35 -27.43
C GLY A 19 -17.22 -6.25 -27.48
N LYS A 20 -17.45 -5.08 -26.86
CA LYS A 20 -16.49 -3.98 -26.83
C LYS A 20 -15.54 -4.09 -25.65
N SER A 21 -14.27 -3.73 -25.84
CA SER A 21 -13.25 -3.70 -24.77
C SER A 21 -13.70 -2.82 -23.60
N PHE A 22 -13.44 -3.29 -22.37
CA PHE A 22 -13.78 -2.61 -21.12
C PHE A 22 -13.27 -1.16 -21.08
N ILE A 23 -12.10 -0.92 -21.66
CA ILE A 23 -11.43 0.39 -21.71
C ILE A 23 -12.19 1.35 -22.65
N GLN A 24 -12.69 0.86 -23.77
CA GLN A 24 -13.53 1.64 -24.69
C GLN A 24 -14.84 2.08 -24.03
N ALA A 25 -15.41 1.24 -23.16
CA ALA A 25 -16.63 1.57 -22.42
C ALA A 25 -16.42 2.70 -21.42
N ILE A 26 -15.27 2.71 -20.72
CA ILE A 26 -14.90 3.77 -19.80
C ILE A 26 -14.71 5.09 -20.56
N LEU A 27 -13.95 5.08 -21.66
CA LEU A 27 -13.68 6.30 -22.42
C LEU A 27 -14.96 6.88 -23.06
N ALA A 28 -15.87 6.05 -23.58
CA ALA A 28 -17.14 6.53 -24.14
C ALA A 28 -18.00 7.28 -23.10
N TYR A 29 -17.93 6.90 -21.83
CA TYR A 29 -18.63 7.59 -20.74
C TYR A 29 -17.99 8.94 -20.40
N TRP A 30 -16.65 9.03 -20.43
CA TRP A 30 -15.91 10.23 -20.07
C TRP A 30 -15.74 11.24 -21.22
N VAL A 31 -15.88 10.81 -22.47
CA VAL A 31 -15.59 11.62 -23.68
C VAL A 31 -16.88 12.06 -24.40
N SER A 32 -18.06 11.99 -23.78
CA SER A 32 -19.29 12.52 -24.41
C SER A 32 -19.11 14.01 -24.71
N PRO A 33 -19.02 14.44 -25.98
CA PRO A 33 -18.76 15.83 -26.31
C PRO A 33 -20.08 16.60 -26.23
N VAL A 34 -20.10 17.68 -25.45
CA VAL A 34 -21.08 18.75 -25.64
C VAL A 34 -20.86 19.29 -27.06
N ALA A 35 -21.87 19.13 -27.92
CA ALA A 35 -21.80 19.50 -29.32
C ALA A 35 -21.62 21.01 -29.50
N LEU A 36 -20.47 21.43 -30.04
CA LEU A 36 -20.23 22.78 -30.54
C LEU A 36 -19.67 22.68 -31.97
N SER A 37 -20.51 23.05 -32.93
CA SER A 37 -20.20 23.07 -34.36
C SER A 37 -19.22 24.21 -34.69
N ARG A 38 -18.10 23.90 -35.37
CA ARG A 38 -17.29 24.90 -36.09
C ARG A 38 -16.83 24.36 -37.45
N PRO A 39 -16.67 25.23 -38.47
CA PRO A 39 -16.55 24.81 -39.87
C PRO A 39 -15.13 24.35 -40.22
N ALA A 40 -15.06 23.40 -41.15
CA ALA A 40 -13.86 22.69 -41.56
C ALA A 40 -12.95 23.54 -42.46
N LEU A 41 -11.68 23.68 -42.06
CA LEU A 41 -10.56 24.00 -42.94
C LEU A 41 -9.69 22.76 -43.06
N ALA A 42 -9.71 22.14 -44.23
CA ALA A 42 -8.94 20.94 -44.55
C ALA A 42 -7.45 21.28 -44.64
N ARG A 43 -6.71 21.06 -43.55
CA ARG A 43 -5.26 20.82 -43.59
C ARG A 43 -5.04 19.31 -43.67
N ALA A 44 -4.40 18.87 -44.75
CA ALA A 44 -3.92 17.50 -44.89
C ALA A 44 -2.82 17.25 -43.85
N HIS A 45 -3.20 16.69 -42.71
CA HIS A 45 -2.26 16.09 -41.77
C HIS A 45 -1.83 14.72 -42.32
N PRO A 46 -0.54 14.32 -42.23
CA PRO A 46 -0.12 12.95 -42.55
C PRO A 46 -0.99 12.02 -41.70
N ALA A 47 -1.57 10.99 -42.34
CA ALA A 47 -2.63 10.14 -41.79
C ALA A 47 -2.44 9.91 -40.28
N GLY A 48 -3.16 10.70 -39.50
CA GLY A 48 -2.94 10.82 -38.06
C GLY A 48 -3.33 9.52 -37.40
N ARG A 49 -2.39 8.92 -36.66
CA ARG A 49 -2.64 7.78 -35.79
C ARG A 49 -3.97 7.97 -35.06
N THR A 50 -4.92 7.07 -35.28
CA THR A 50 -6.26 7.26 -34.73
C THR A 50 -6.23 7.00 -33.21
N LEU A 51 -7.20 7.55 -32.49
CA LEU A 51 -7.38 7.21 -31.07
C LEU A 51 -7.55 5.70 -30.88
N HIS A 52 -8.18 5.01 -31.84
CA HIS A 52 -8.34 3.57 -31.80
C HIS A 52 -6.99 2.83 -31.90
N ASP A 53 -6.11 3.26 -32.80
CA ASP A 53 -4.78 2.68 -32.95
C ASP A 53 -3.94 2.91 -31.69
N PHE A 54 -4.00 4.13 -31.13
CA PHE A 54 -3.37 4.43 -29.85
C PHE A 54 -3.85 3.52 -28.72
N LEU A 55 -5.17 3.34 -28.57
CA LEU A 55 -5.73 2.49 -27.52
C LEU A 55 -5.36 1.02 -27.70
N LYS A 56 -5.35 0.51 -28.94
CA LYS A 56 -4.94 -0.85 -29.24
C LYS A 56 -3.48 -1.09 -28.86
N GLU A 57 -2.59 -0.15 -29.19
CA GLU A 57 -1.18 -0.23 -28.79
C GLU A 57 -0.99 -0.13 -27.28
N ALA A 58 -1.69 0.77 -26.61
CA ALA A 58 -1.65 0.90 -25.15
C ALA A 58 -2.15 -0.37 -24.45
N GLU A 59 -3.25 -0.95 -24.94
CA GLU A 59 -3.79 -2.22 -24.43
C GLU A 59 -2.80 -3.37 -24.63
N ALA A 60 -2.18 -3.47 -25.82
CA ALA A 60 -1.15 -4.47 -26.09
C ALA A 60 0.09 -4.28 -25.19
N ALA A 61 0.56 -3.05 -24.98
CA ALA A 61 1.74 -2.78 -24.16
C ALA A 61 1.50 -3.05 -22.67
N LEU A 62 0.31 -2.73 -22.15
CA LEU A 62 -0.02 -2.91 -20.73
C LEU A 62 -0.43 -4.34 -20.41
N LEU A 63 -1.23 -4.97 -21.28
CA LEU A 63 -1.80 -6.28 -21.01
C LEU A 63 -1.00 -7.42 -21.63
N GLY A 64 -0.26 -7.16 -22.72
CA GLY A 64 0.55 -8.17 -23.39
C GLY A 64 1.49 -8.93 -22.45
N PRO A 65 2.31 -8.25 -21.62
CA PRO A 65 3.23 -8.91 -20.68
C PRO A 65 2.56 -9.77 -19.60
N VAL A 66 1.27 -9.58 -19.35
CA VAL A 66 0.50 -10.34 -18.35
C VAL A 66 -0.53 -11.29 -18.97
N SER A 67 -0.62 -11.34 -20.31
CA SER A 67 -1.55 -12.21 -21.03
C SER A 67 -0.90 -13.56 -21.36
N GLY A 68 -1.70 -14.59 -21.60
CA GLY A 68 -1.20 -15.92 -21.96
C GLY A 68 -0.25 -16.48 -20.90
N HIS A 69 1.00 -16.77 -21.30
CA HIS A 69 2.05 -17.22 -20.38
C HIS A 69 2.88 -16.08 -19.75
N GLY A 70 2.57 -14.82 -20.05
CA GLY A 70 3.39 -13.68 -19.61
C GLY A 70 3.59 -13.58 -18.10
N LEU A 71 2.57 -13.87 -17.28
CA LEU A 71 2.73 -13.90 -15.81
C LEU A 71 3.69 -15.01 -15.34
N LEU A 72 3.73 -16.15 -16.04
CA LEU A 72 4.66 -17.23 -15.74
C LEU A 72 6.09 -16.83 -16.10
N GLU A 73 6.28 -16.18 -17.26
CA GLU A 73 7.57 -15.66 -17.70
C GLU A 73 8.09 -14.57 -16.75
N LEU A 74 7.24 -13.63 -16.33
CA LEU A 74 7.56 -12.61 -15.34
C LEU A 74 7.95 -13.23 -14.00
N SER A 75 7.21 -14.23 -13.53
CA SER A 75 7.53 -14.97 -12.29
C SER A 75 8.89 -15.67 -12.38
N ALA A 76 9.18 -16.34 -13.51
CA ALA A 76 10.47 -16.97 -13.75
C ALA A 76 11.61 -15.94 -13.81
N GLY A 77 11.38 -14.79 -14.44
CA GLY A 77 12.31 -13.66 -14.49
C GLY A 77 12.61 -13.08 -13.10
N LEU A 78 11.58 -12.82 -12.29
CA LEU A 78 11.72 -12.35 -10.91
C LEU A 78 12.49 -13.34 -10.05
N ARG A 79 12.19 -14.64 -10.16
CA ARG A 79 12.96 -15.67 -9.45
C ARG A 79 14.44 -15.64 -9.82
N LYS A 80 14.76 -15.52 -11.12
CA LYS A 80 16.15 -15.40 -11.59
C LYS A 80 16.82 -14.17 -11.00
N GLN A 81 16.14 -13.02 -11.00
CA GLN A 81 16.67 -11.78 -10.43
C GLN A 81 16.91 -11.88 -8.93
N PHE A 82 16.01 -12.51 -8.16
CA PHE A 82 16.22 -12.68 -6.72
C PHE A 82 17.43 -13.55 -6.41
N LEU A 83 17.65 -14.64 -7.14
CA LEU A 83 18.81 -15.51 -6.94
C LEU A 83 20.13 -14.79 -7.28
N ASP A 84 20.15 -14.06 -8.39
CA ASP A 84 21.31 -13.28 -8.83
C ASP A 84 21.63 -12.16 -7.83
N ARG A 85 20.63 -11.37 -7.44
CA ARG A 85 20.81 -10.20 -6.56
C ARG A 85 21.14 -10.58 -5.13
N LEU A 86 20.61 -11.69 -4.62
CA LEU A 86 21.01 -12.22 -3.31
C LEU A 86 22.54 -12.45 -3.19
N GLN A 87 23.22 -12.72 -4.31
CA GLN A 87 24.66 -12.99 -4.33
C GLN A 87 25.51 -11.78 -4.72
N THR A 88 24.94 -10.85 -5.48
CA THR A 88 25.69 -9.79 -6.18
C THR A 88 25.40 -8.38 -5.66
N ASP A 89 24.33 -8.21 -4.87
CA ASP A 89 23.80 -6.91 -4.48
C ASP A 89 23.47 -6.91 -2.98
N PRO A 90 24.32 -6.30 -2.12
CA PRO A 90 24.13 -6.32 -0.68
C PRO A 90 22.92 -5.50 -0.22
N ASP A 91 22.39 -4.62 -1.06
CA ASP A 91 21.22 -3.79 -0.75
C ASP A 91 19.90 -4.48 -1.10
N CYS A 92 19.97 -5.66 -1.72
CA CYS A 92 18.82 -6.51 -2.03
C CYS A 92 18.67 -7.64 -1.01
N MET A 93 17.42 -8.06 -0.75
CA MET A 93 17.12 -9.22 0.12
C MET A 93 17.74 -9.11 1.52
N LEU A 94 17.67 -7.90 2.12
CA LEU A 94 18.28 -7.56 3.39
C LEU A 94 17.96 -8.58 4.50
N PRO A 95 18.94 -9.00 5.31
CA PRO A 95 18.70 -9.90 6.42
C PRO A 95 17.80 -9.23 7.46
N SER A 96 16.71 -9.89 7.83
CA SER A 96 15.79 -9.39 8.86
C SER A 96 16.30 -9.57 10.29
N TYR A 97 17.40 -10.33 10.46
CA TYR A 97 17.92 -10.82 11.75
C TYR A 97 16.88 -11.57 12.62
N SER A 98 15.75 -11.95 12.04
CA SER A 98 14.76 -12.81 12.70
C SER A 98 15.07 -14.26 12.37
N HIS A 99 15.62 -14.98 13.34
CA HIS A 99 16.02 -16.38 13.18
C HIS A 99 14.92 -17.39 13.54
N GLN A 100 13.81 -16.91 14.12
CA GLN A 100 12.72 -17.75 14.61
C GLN A 100 11.36 -17.14 14.24
N LEU A 101 10.45 -17.99 13.78
CA LEU A 101 9.05 -17.61 13.62
C LEU A 101 8.31 -17.73 14.96
N PRO A 102 7.24 -16.94 15.17
CA PRO A 102 6.42 -17.05 16.37
C PRO A 102 5.91 -18.48 16.58
N ARG A 103 5.99 -18.96 17.81
CA ARG A 103 5.60 -20.32 18.22
C ARG A 103 4.14 -20.41 18.65
N GLY A 104 3.48 -19.28 18.88
CA GLY A 104 2.11 -19.18 19.40
C GLY A 104 1.98 -19.51 20.90
N VAL A 105 3.09 -19.55 21.62
CA VAL A 105 3.15 -19.76 23.08
C VAL A 105 3.65 -18.52 23.83
N GLU A 106 3.95 -17.45 23.09
CA GLU A 106 4.37 -16.17 23.61
C GLU A 106 3.27 -15.58 24.49
N SER A 107 3.68 -15.00 25.61
CA SER A 107 2.78 -14.34 26.54
C SER A 107 3.39 -13.05 27.08
N GLY A 108 2.55 -12.17 27.63
CA GLY A 108 2.97 -10.90 28.22
C GLY A 108 2.50 -9.69 27.42
N GLN A 109 2.86 -8.50 27.92
CA GLN A 109 2.54 -7.23 27.28
C GLN A 109 3.72 -6.71 26.47
N TYR A 110 3.44 -6.16 25.29
CA TYR A 110 4.42 -5.63 24.34
C TYR A 110 3.90 -4.31 23.75
N VAL A 111 4.80 -3.38 23.47
CA VAL A 111 4.47 -2.18 22.69
C VAL A 111 4.82 -2.41 21.24
N ALA A 112 3.88 -2.15 20.34
CA ALA A 112 4.11 -2.14 18.91
C ALA A 112 3.99 -0.71 18.37
N LEU A 113 5.05 -0.23 17.73
CA LEU A 113 5.08 1.03 16.99
C LEU A 113 5.08 0.74 15.49
N ASP A 114 4.29 1.51 14.75
CA ASP A 114 4.30 1.51 13.29
C ASP A 114 4.42 2.97 12.81
N VAL A 115 5.60 3.31 12.32
CA VAL A 115 5.94 4.66 11.85
C VAL A 115 5.92 4.65 10.33
N GLY A 116 4.90 5.28 9.76
CA GLY A 116 4.80 5.55 8.33
C GLY A 116 5.06 7.01 7.98
N GLY A 117 4.85 7.38 6.72
CA GLY A 117 5.07 8.74 6.25
C GLY A 117 4.03 9.77 6.72
N SER A 118 2.86 9.36 7.20
CA SER A 118 1.76 10.28 7.60
C SER A 118 1.14 9.95 8.96
N THR A 119 1.48 8.80 9.52
CA THR A 119 0.84 8.28 10.73
C THR A 119 1.88 7.55 11.57
N LEU A 120 1.84 7.80 12.86
CA LEU A 120 2.44 6.95 13.90
C LEU A 120 1.30 6.18 14.55
N ARG A 121 1.36 4.86 14.55
CA ARG A 121 0.46 4.01 15.34
C ARG A 121 1.24 3.45 16.52
N VAL A 122 0.63 3.53 17.70
CA VAL A 122 1.14 2.94 18.93
C VAL A 122 0.08 1.98 19.44
N ALA A 123 0.48 0.76 19.78
CA ALA A 123 -0.41 -0.23 20.38
C ALA A 123 0.26 -0.90 21.58
N LEU A 124 -0.49 -1.07 22.66
CA LEU A 124 -0.19 -2.03 23.72
C LEU A 124 -0.91 -3.33 23.40
N VAL A 125 -0.12 -4.39 23.20
CA VAL A 125 -0.61 -5.73 22.83
C VAL A 125 -0.37 -6.66 24.00
N GLU A 126 -1.37 -7.45 24.37
CA GLU A 126 -1.21 -8.56 25.29
C GLU A 126 -1.27 -9.88 24.52
N LEU A 127 -0.22 -10.69 24.66
CA LEU A 127 -0.19 -12.06 24.17
C LEU A 127 -0.55 -13.01 25.32
N THR A 128 -1.39 -13.99 25.04
CA THR A 128 -1.89 -14.95 26.05
C THR A 128 -1.46 -16.40 25.75
N GLY A 129 -0.70 -16.61 24.68
CA GLY A 129 -0.22 -17.94 24.25
C GLY A 129 -1.31 -18.79 23.60
N ARG A 130 -1.32 -20.09 23.92
CA ARG A 130 -2.28 -21.06 23.34
C ARG A 130 -3.67 -20.87 23.94
N GLY A 131 -4.56 -20.23 23.17
CA GLY A 131 -5.97 -20.03 23.50
C GLY A 131 -6.77 -19.56 22.27
N ALA A 132 -8.09 -19.34 22.45
CA ALA A 132 -8.98 -18.88 21.37
C ALA A 132 -8.67 -17.45 20.88
N ARG A 133 -7.99 -16.64 21.71
CA ARG A 133 -7.47 -15.30 21.36
C ARG A 133 -5.99 -15.25 21.70
N GLN A 134 -5.13 -15.44 20.70
CA GLN A 134 -3.67 -15.47 20.88
C GLN A 134 -3.08 -14.10 21.21
N SER A 135 -3.80 -13.02 20.84
CA SER A 135 -3.40 -11.63 21.10
C SER A 135 -4.63 -10.75 21.29
N ASP A 136 -4.56 -9.81 22.23
CA ASP A 136 -5.53 -8.74 22.43
C ASP A 136 -4.85 -7.37 22.33
N ILE A 137 -5.50 -6.42 21.65
CA ILE A 137 -5.05 -5.02 21.63
C ILE A 137 -5.65 -4.34 22.87
N VAL A 138 -4.80 -4.10 23.88
CA VAL A 138 -5.20 -3.47 25.14
C VAL A 138 -5.49 -1.99 24.92
N SER A 139 -4.60 -1.30 24.19
CA SER A 139 -4.82 0.07 23.75
C SER A 139 -4.17 0.29 22.40
N ILE A 140 -4.76 1.15 21.58
CA ILE A 140 -4.21 1.56 20.29
C ILE A 140 -4.58 3.01 20.03
N ARG A 141 -3.60 3.81 19.62
CA ARG A 141 -3.80 5.18 19.16
C ARG A 141 -3.08 5.41 17.85
N ASN A 142 -3.66 6.29 17.04
CA ASN A 142 -3.09 6.70 15.76
C ASN A 142 -2.87 8.21 15.81
N PHE A 143 -1.63 8.64 15.56
CA PHE A 143 -1.20 10.02 15.62
C PHE A 143 -0.79 10.50 14.23
N ARG A 144 -1.33 11.65 13.82
CA ARG A 144 -1.01 12.22 12.51
C ARG A 144 0.36 12.86 12.53
N ILE A 145 1.22 12.47 11.60
CA ILE A 145 2.52 13.09 11.33
C ILE A 145 2.28 14.22 10.31
N ASN A 146 1.90 15.39 10.82
CA ASN A 146 1.63 16.58 10.00
C ASN A 146 2.93 17.28 9.58
N LYS A 147 2.85 18.36 8.79
CA LYS A 147 4.03 19.10 8.31
C LYS A 147 4.93 19.61 9.44
N ALA A 148 4.36 20.04 10.57
CA ALA A 148 5.13 20.52 11.70
C ALA A 148 5.92 19.37 12.37
N VAL A 149 5.29 18.20 12.55
CA VAL A 149 5.98 17.01 13.07
C VAL A 149 7.09 16.54 12.12
N LYS A 150 6.84 16.57 10.80
CA LYS A 150 7.87 16.23 9.79
C LYS A 150 9.05 17.20 9.77
N ALA A 151 8.84 18.43 10.23
CA ALA A 151 9.87 19.47 10.28
C ALA A 151 10.66 19.43 11.60
N LEU A 152 10.33 18.54 12.54
CA LEU A 152 11.14 18.32 13.74
C LEU A 152 12.49 17.73 13.34
N GLU A 153 13.55 18.22 13.96
CA GLU A 153 14.93 17.84 13.64
C GLU A 153 15.52 16.89 14.68
N GLY A 154 16.25 15.88 14.21
CA GLY A 154 17.00 14.95 15.05
C GLY A 154 16.16 14.35 16.17
N ILE A 155 16.58 14.57 17.41
CA ILE A 155 15.97 13.97 18.60
C ILE A 155 14.56 14.49 18.90
N ALA A 156 14.18 15.67 18.39
CA ALA A 156 12.88 16.27 18.66
C ALA A 156 11.72 15.39 18.13
N PHE A 157 11.92 14.72 16.99
CA PHE A 157 10.94 13.76 16.47
C PHE A 157 10.77 12.55 17.39
N PHE A 158 11.88 12.06 17.98
CA PHE A 158 11.85 10.94 18.92
C PHE A 158 11.25 11.32 20.28
N HIS A 159 11.45 12.56 20.75
CA HIS A 159 10.72 13.08 21.92
C HIS A 159 9.22 13.13 21.65
N TRP A 160 8.81 13.66 20.50
CA TRP A 160 7.41 13.63 20.10
C TRP A 160 6.85 12.21 20.07
N MET A 161 7.60 11.24 19.54
CA MET A 161 7.19 9.82 19.53
C MET A 161 7.05 9.26 20.96
N ALA A 162 8.02 9.52 21.84
CA ALA A 162 8.01 9.06 23.22
C ALA A 162 6.77 9.55 23.98
N GLU A 163 6.39 10.82 23.81
CA GLU A 163 5.17 11.36 24.41
C GLU A 163 3.91 10.63 23.92
N ARG A 164 3.83 10.31 22.61
CA ARG A 164 2.69 9.56 22.04
C ARG A 164 2.63 8.13 22.57
N ILE A 165 3.79 7.54 22.87
CA ILE A 165 3.87 6.24 23.54
C ILE A 165 3.28 6.35 24.93
N CYS A 166 3.75 7.29 25.76
CA CYS A 166 3.22 7.51 27.11
C CYS A 166 1.70 7.70 27.10
N GLU A 167 1.19 8.58 26.24
CA GLU A 167 -0.25 8.87 26.09
C GLU A 167 -1.08 7.62 25.75
N THR A 168 -0.50 6.67 25.00
CA THR A 168 -1.17 5.41 24.63
C THR A 168 -1.16 4.40 25.78
N LEU A 169 -0.12 4.44 26.62
CA LEU A 169 0.08 3.49 27.71
C LEU A 169 -0.67 3.87 29.00
N GLU A 170 -0.95 5.16 29.21
CA GLU A 170 -1.67 5.69 30.39
C GLU A 170 -2.96 4.92 30.73
N THR A 171 -3.68 4.43 29.73
CA THR A 171 -4.99 3.78 29.92
C THR A 171 -4.93 2.24 30.00
N GLY A 172 -3.78 1.62 29.72
CA GLY A 172 -3.70 0.16 29.50
C GLY A 172 -2.65 -0.58 30.32
N LEU A 173 -1.76 0.14 31.02
CA LEU A 173 -0.79 -0.49 31.91
C LEU A 173 -1.46 -0.90 33.22
N HIS A 174 -1.81 -2.17 33.33
CA HIS A 174 -2.34 -2.78 34.57
C HIS A 174 -1.27 -3.52 35.38
N ARG A 175 -0.04 -3.58 34.88
CA ARG A 175 1.09 -4.26 35.51
C ARG A 175 2.17 -3.25 35.86
N GLU A 176 2.89 -3.52 36.95
CA GLU A 176 4.08 -2.75 37.30
C GLU A 176 5.18 -3.02 36.26
N HIS A 177 5.58 -1.96 35.58
CA HIS A 177 6.73 -1.91 34.69
C HIS A 177 7.67 -0.84 35.23
N GLY A 178 8.97 -1.13 35.19
CA GLY A 178 9.98 -0.26 35.80
C GLY A 178 11.37 -0.56 35.26
N PRO A 179 12.42 0.09 35.77
CA PRO A 179 13.80 -0.11 35.30
C PRO A 179 14.24 -1.59 35.35
N ASP A 180 13.80 -2.32 36.39
CA ASP A 180 14.12 -3.73 36.59
C ASP A 180 13.22 -4.69 35.77
N LYS A 181 12.17 -4.17 35.14
CA LYS A 181 11.22 -4.91 34.31
C LYS A 181 10.72 -4.02 33.16
N PRO A 182 11.58 -3.76 32.16
CA PRO A 182 11.23 -2.90 31.04
C PRO A 182 10.14 -3.55 30.19
N LEU A 183 9.24 -2.73 29.67
CA LEU A 183 8.21 -3.16 28.73
C LEU A 183 8.85 -3.34 27.34
N PRO A 184 8.87 -4.55 26.76
CA PRO A 184 9.47 -4.76 25.45
C PRO A 184 8.73 -3.98 24.36
N LEU A 185 9.50 -3.38 23.44
CA LEU A 185 8.98 -2.56 22.37
C LEU A 185 9.50 -3.05 21.02
N ALA A 186 8.59 -3.17 20.05
CA ALA A 186 8.89 -3.43 18.65
C ALA A 186 8.56 -2.19 17.81
N LEU A 187 9.44 -1.85 16.87
CA LEU A 187 9.29 -0.71 15.97
C LEU A 187 9.30 -1.19 14.52
N ALA A 188 8.18 -1.01 13.82
CA ALA A 188 8.14 -1.04 12.36
C ALA A 188 8.52 0.34 11.82
N TRP A 189 9.74 0.43 11.30
CA TRP A 189 10.30 1.65 10.72
C TRP A 189 10.24 1.56 9.19
N SER A 190 9.25 2.21 8.58
CA SER A 190 9.01 2.13 7.13
C SER A 190 9.83 3.16 6.34
N PHE A 191 11.10 3.32 6.69
CA PHE A 191 12.06 4.14 5.95
C PHE A 191 13.33 3.32 5.74
N PRO A 192 14.13 3.62 4.69
CA PRO A 192 15.41 2.97 4.49
C PRO A 192 16.28 3.06 5.75
N LEU A 193 16.93 1.96 6.09
CA LEU A 193 17.93 1.82 7.14
C LEU A 193 19.19 1.25 6.49
N GLU A 194 20.35 1.67 6.97
CA GLU A 194 21.65 1.08 6.65
C GLU A 194 22.03 0.02 7.69
#